data_AF-X1MH03-F1
#
_entry.id   AF-X1MH03-F1
#
_cell.length_a   1.000
_cell.length_b   1.000
_cell.length_c   1.000
_cell.angle_alpha   90.00
_cell.angle_beta   90.00
_cell.angle_gamma   90.00
#
_symmetry.space_group_name_H-M   'P 1'
#
loop_
_entity.id
_entity.type
_entity.pdbx_description
1 polymer ?
#
loop_
_entity_poly.entity_id
_entity_poly.type
_entity_poly.pdbx_seq_one_letter_code
_entity_poly.pdbx_strand_id
1 'polypeptide(L)'
;LNMAVESLGSPGIMVNEDIAARTPCRCYTYEGEPAICYSKGIIGSMSKGQIEAYCKPLIEIGESKRVREFKEAAAEAKKEIEGIPKGERLEPWLREMSKALRKRGIEI
;
A
#
# COMPACT_ATOMS: atom_id res chain seq x y z
N LEU A 1 22.21 -0.07 -5.04
CA LEU A 1 21.04 0.76 -5.36
C LEU A 1 19.71 0.24 -4.77
N ASN A 2 19.61 -1.02 -4.31
CA ASN A 2 18.31 -1.65 -4.02
C ASN A 2 17.79 -1.55 -2.57
N MET A 3 18.58 -1.10 -1.60
CA MET A 3 18.15 -1.07 -0.18
C MET A 3 17.23 0.11 0.19
N ALA A 4 17.23 1.20 -0.59
CA ALA A 4 16.47 2.40 -0.27
C ALA A 4 14.98 2.30 -0.69
N VAL A 5 14.67 1.53 -1.73
CA VAL A 5 13.29 1.37 -2.22
C VAL A 5 12.48 0.43 -1.33
N GLU A 6 13.10 -0.60 -0.76
CA GLU A 6 12.42 -1.54 0.13
C GLU A 6 12.15 -0.95 1.52
N SER A 7 13.00 -0.05 2.03
CA SER A 7 12.86 0.53 3.39
C SER A 7 11.88 1.70 3.48
N LEU A 8 11.62 2.39 2.36
CA LEU A 8 10.69 3.52 2.29
C LEU A 8 9.31 3.14 1.76
N GLY A 9 9.16 1.91 1.26
CA GLY A 9 8.04 1.54 0.38
C GLY A 9 8.12 2.28 -0.96
N SER A 10 7.00 2.32 -1.69
CA SER A 10 6.83 3.22 -2.82
C SER A 10 6.08 4.46 -2.32
N PRO A 11 6.79 5.51 -1.84
CA PRO A 11 6.13 6.72 -1.37
C PRO A 11 5.35 7.37 -2.51
N GLY A 12 4.26 8.05 -2.16
CA GLY A 12 3.49 8.82 -3.13
C GLY A 12 4.35 9.93 -3.73
N ILE A 13 4.10 10.27 -4.99
CA ILE A 13 4.81 11.34 -5.68
C ILE A 13 4.17 12.67 -5.29
N MET A 14 4.93 13.56 -4.65
CA MET A 14 4.48 14.92 -4.37
C MET A 14 4.37 15.70 -5.69
N VAL A 15 3.15 16.14 -6.02
CA VAL A 15 2.88 16.91 -7.24
C VAL A 15 2.47 18.35 -6.95
N ASN A 16 1.93 18.62 -5.76
CA ASN A 16 1.61 19.97 -5.31
C ASN A 16 1.60 20.04 -3.78
N GLU A 17 2.67 20.62 -3.22
CA GLU A 17 2.87 20.70 -1.77
C GLU A 17 1.82 21.58 -1.07
N ASP A 18 1.49 22.73 -1.65
CA ASP A 18 0.48 23.65 -1.09
C ASP A 18 -0.90 23.00 -0.98
N ILE A 19 -1.31 22.25 -2.01
CA ILE A 19 -2.55 21.47 -1.99
C ILE A 19 -2.46 20.33 -0.97
N ALA A 20 -1.32 19.62 -0.91
CA ALA A 20 -1.13 18.53 0.04
C ALA A 20 -1.25 19.01 1.49
N ALA A 21 -0.69 20.18 1.81
CA ALA A 21 -0.66 20.74 3.15
C ALA A 21 -2.02 21.28 3.63
N ARG A 22 -2.86 21.78 2.72
CA ARG A 22 -4.15 22.41 3.07
C ARG A 22 -5.38 21.52 2.91
N THR A 23 -5.23 20.34 2.29
CA THR A 23 -6.36 19.44 2.05
C THR A 23 -6.34 18.27 3.03
N PRO A 24 -7.48 17.91 3.65
CA PRO A 24 -7.55 16.75 4.51
C PRO A 24 -7.12 15.48 3.79
N CYS A 25 -6.29 14.68 4.46
CA CYS A 25 -5.98 13.34 3.98
C CYS A 25 -7.20 12.44 4.13
N ARG A 26 -7.25 11.44 3.25
CA ARG A 26 -8.24 10.38 3.28
C ARG A 26 -7.53 9.05 3.43
N CYS A 27 -7.87 8.29 4.46
CA CYS A 27 -7.22 7.03 4.79
C CYS A 27 -8.23 5.90 4.89
N TYR A 28 -7.99 4.83 4.14
CA TYR A 28 -8.64 3.54 4.39
C TYR A 28 -7.95 2.86 5.56
N THR A 29 -8.73 2.22 6.42
CA THR A 29 -8.21 1.45 7.54
C THR A 29 -8.18 -0.05 7.22
N TYR A 30 -7.32 -0.79 7.93
CA TYR A 30 -7.26 -2.25 7.94
C TYR A 30 -6.87 -2.67 9.37
N GLU A 31 -7.64 -3.57 9.99
CA GLU A 31 -7.43 -3.98 11.39
C GLU A 31 -7.35 -2.81 12.38
N GLY A 32 -8.09 -1.72 12.12
CA GLY A 32 -8.12 -0.53 12.96
C GLY A 32 -6.99 0.48 12.72
N GLU A 33 -6.04 0.18 11.82
CA GLU A 33 -4.90 1.03 11.52
C GLU A 33 -5.00 1.67 10.12
N PRO A 34 -4.50 2.90 9.90
CA PRO A 34 -4.41 3.50 8.56
C PRO A 34 -3.55 2.64 7.62
N ALA A 35 -4.16 2.15 6.55
CA ALA A 35 -3.53 1.22 5.61
C ALA A 35 -3.12 1.89 4.29
N ILE A 36 -4.02 2.70 3.72
CA ILE A 36 -3.78 3.44 2.48
C ILE A 36 -4.30 4.87 2.64
N CYS A 37 -3.39 5.83 2.67
CA CYS A 37 -3.68 7.26 2.76
C CYS A 37 -3.35 7.97 1.46
N TYR A 38 -4.18 8.94 1.09
CA TYR A 38 -3.96 9.82 -0.06
C TYR A 38 -4.36 11.27 0.26
N SER A 39 -3.71 12.20 -0.42
CA SER A 39 -3.98 13.65 -0.38
C SER A 39 -4.05 14.18 -1.81
N LYS A 40 -4.79 15.28 -2.05
CA LYS A 40 -4.99 15.82 -3.40
C LYS A 40 -3.70 16.35 -4.05
N GLY A 41 -2.63 16.57 -3.26
CA GLY A 41 -1.32 17.01 -3.75
C GLY A 41 -0.30 15.89 -3.92
N ILE A 42 -0.68 14.62 -3.67
CA ILE A 42 0.23 13.47 -3.71
C ILE A 42 -0.41 12.34 -4.53
N ILE A 43 0.31 11.84 -5.54
CA ILE A 43 -0.13 10.71 -6.37
C ILE A 43 0.39 9.40 -5.78
N GLY A 44 -0.52 8.44 -5.56
CA GLY A 44 -0.20 7.13 -5.00
C GLY A 44 -0.37 7.06 -3.48
N SER A 45 -0.07 5.89 -2.92
CA SER A 45 -0.17 5.64 -1.48
C SER A 45 0.94 6.39 -0.74
N MET A 46 0.58 7.15 0.29
CA MET A 46 1.55 7.89 1.09
C MET A 46 2.38 6.96 2.00
N SER A 47 3.67 7.25 2.14
CA SER A 47 4.52 6.61 3.15
C SER A 47 4.21 7.14 4.56
N LYS A 48 4.70 6.45 5.60
CA LYS A 48 4.51 6.89 7.00
C LYS A 48 4.98 8.34 7.22
N GLY A 49 6.16 8.69 6.73
CA GLY A 49 6.69 10.07 6.85
C GLY A 49 5.84 11.11 6.10
N GLN A 50 5.25 10.74 4.96
CA GLN A 50 4.33 11.65 4.25
C GLN A 50 3.02 11.83 5.00
N ILE A 51 2.50 10.77 5.63
CA ILE A 51 1.29 10.86 6.45
C ILE A 51 1.53 11.79 7.63
N GLU A 52 2.64 11.61 8.36
CA GLU A 52 3.01 12.45 9.51
C GLU A 52 3.19 13.94 9.14
N ALA A 53 3.75 14.19 7.95
CA ALA A 53 3.99 15.55 7.46
C ALA A 53 2.71 16.26 7.00
N TYR A 54 1.84 15.58 6.25
CA TYR A 54 0.76 16.24 5.50
C TYR A 54 -0.66 15.94 6.00
N CYS A 55 -0.89 14.88 6.76
CA CYS A 55 -2.26 14.46 7.12
C CYS A 55 -2.78 15.13 8.40
N LYS A 56 -3.01 16.45 8.32
CA LYS A 56 -3.59 17.27 9.40
C LYS A 56 -4.72 18.15 8.84
N PRO A 57 -6.01 17.74 8.86
CA PRO A 57 -6.58 16.56 9.53
C PRO A 57 -6.59 15.28 8.68
N LEU A 58 -6.63 14.13 9.35
CA LEU A 58 -6.79 12.80 8.76
C LEU A 58 -8.26 12.38 8.86
N ILE A 59 -8.86 12.02 7.72
CA ILE A 59 -10.22 11.49 7.64
C ILE A 59 -10.15 9.99 7.39
N GLU A 60 -10.60 9.21 8.38
CA GLU A 60 -10.80 7.78 8.22
C GLU A 60 -12.05 7.51 7.39
N ILE A 61 -11.87 6.79 6.28
CA ILE A 61 -12.98 6.36 5.41
C ILE A 61 -13.57 5.03 5.90
N GLY A 62 -12.93 4.40 6.88
CA GLY A 62 -13.26 3.06 7.37
C GLY A 62 -12.55 1.96 6.59
N GLU A 63 -12.94 0.73 6.88
CA GLU A 63 -12.30 -0.46 6.33
C GLU A 63 -12.67 -0.65 4.86
N SER A 64 -11.66 -0.78 4.00
CA SER A 64 -11.89 -1.09 2.60
C SER A 64 -11.82 -2.58 2.36
N LYS A 65 -12.94 -3.17 1.93
CA LYS A 65 -13.01 -4.58 1.50
C LYS A 65 -11.88 -4.93 0.52
N ARG A 66 -11.63 -4.05 -0.46
CA ARG A 66 -10.57 -4.24 -1.47
C ARG A 66 -9.17 -4.22 -0.85
N VAL A 67 -8.91 -3.32 0.11
CA VAL A 67 -7.62 -3.27 0.82
C VAL A 67 -7.41 -4.52 1.64
N ARG A 68 -8.45 -4.95 2.38
CA ARG A 68 -8.44 -6.18 3.17
C ARG A 68 -8.14 -7.40 2.31
N GLU A 69 -8.91 -7.62 1.25
CA GLU A 69 -8.74 -8.75 0.34
C GLU A 69 -7.36 -8.76 -0.33
N PHE A 70 -6.83 -7.59 -0.69
CA PHE A 70 -5.48 -7.46 -1.23
C PHE A 70 -4.41 -7.82 -0.19
N LYS A 71 -4.55 -7.35 1.06
CA LYS A 71 -3.60 -7.65 2.15
C LYS A 71 -3.60 -9.13 2.50
N GLU A 72 -4.78 -9.76 2.55
CA GLU A 72 -4.93 -11.20 2.74
C GLU A 72 -4.28 -12.01 1.61
N ALA A 73 -4.51 -11.61 0.35
CA ALA A 73 -3.89 -12.26 -0.80
C ALA A 73 -2.35 -12.14 -0.77
N ALA A 74 -1.83 -10.97 -0.39
CA ALA A 74 -0.40 -10.75 -0.22
C ALA A 74 0.18 -11.63 0.90
N ALA A 75 -0.53 -11.78 2.02
CA ALA A 75 -0.11 -12.64 3.12
C ALA A 75 -0.10 -14.12 2.71
N GLU A 76 -1.11 -14.58 1.96
CA GLU A 76 -1.17 -15.94 1.37
C GLU A 76 0.03 -16.18 0.44
N ALA A 77 0.24 -15.30 -0.54
CA ALA A 77 1.34 -15.42 -1.49
C ALA A 77 2.72 -15.41 -0.79
N LYS A 78 2.88 -14.65 0.30
CA LYS A 78 4.15 -14.55 1.04
C LYS A 78 4.56 -15.87 1.67
N LYS A 79 3.58 -16.62 2.19
CA LYS A 79 3.81 -17.95 2.78
C LYS A 79 4.28 -18.94 1.71
N GLU A 80 3.66 -18.92 0.54
CA GLU A 80 4.02 -19.84 -0.56
C GLU A 80 5.44 -19.63 -1.09
N ILE A 81 5.97 -18.40 -1.01
CA ILE A 81 7.32 -18.09 -1.50
C ILE A 81 8.39 -18.01 -0.40
N GLU A 82 8.04 -18.32 0.85
CA GLU A 82 8.92 -18.10 2.01
C GLU A 82 10.25 -18.86 1.90
N GLY A 83 10.20 -20.07 1.32
CA GLY A 83 11.36 -20.94 1.10
C GLY A 83 12.24 -20.56 -0.09
N ILE A 84 11.84 -19.61 -0.94
CA ILE A 84 12.60 -19.21 -2.14
C ILE A 84 13.71 -18.22 -1.73
N PRO A 85 14.95 -18.29 -2.25
CA PRO A 85 15.99 -17.32 -1.95
C PRO A 85 15.59 -15.87 -2.29
N LYS A 86 16.05 -14.90 -1.49
CA LYS A 86 15.89 -13.48 -1.83
C LYS A 86 16.62 -13.18 -3.16
N GLY A 87 15.98 -12.41 -4.04
CA GLY A 87 16.46 -12.16 -5.42
C GLY A 87 15.75 -12.99 -6.48
N GLU A 88 15.23 -14.17 -6.11
CA GLU A 88 14.49 -15.07 -7.02
C GLU A 88 12.97 -15.02 -6.80
N ARG A 89 12.52 -14.15 -5.88
CA ARG A 89 11.13 -14.11 -5.39
C ARG A 89 10.14 -13.37 -6.29
N LEU A 90 10.59 -12.53 -7.22
CA LEU A 90 9.70 -11.62 -7.94
C LEU A 90 8.67 -12.35 -8.81
N GLU A 91 9.12 -13.22 -9.72
CA GLU A 91 8.19 -13.97 -10.58
C GLU A 91 7.31 -14.94 -9.78
N PRO A 92 7.84 -15.72 -8.80
CA PRO A 92 7.01 -16.52 -7.91
C PRO A 92 5.97 -15.69 -7.16
N TRP A 93 6.37 -14.52 -6.63
CA TRP A 93 5.47 -13.61 -5.93
C TRP A 93 4.31 -13.17 -6.83
N LEU A 94 4.62 -12.69 -8.04
CA LEU A 94 3.61 -12.23 -9.00
C LEU A 94 2.63 -13.36 -9.35
N ARG A 95 3.14 -14.59 -9.54
CA ARG A 95 2.31 -15.76 -9.84
C ARG A 95 1.40 -16.14 -8.67
N GLU A 96 1.93 -16.25 -7.45
CA GLU A 96 1.11 -16.65 -6.30
C GLU A 96 0.13 -15.54 -5.88
N MET A 97 0.55 -14.28 -5.97
CA MET A 97 -0.34 -13.12 -5.78
C MET A 97 -1.48 -13.15 -6.82
N SER A 98 -1.17 -13.46 -8.08
CA SER A 98 -2.17 -13.55 -9.14
C SER A 98 -3.23 -14.61 -8.85
N LYS A 99 -2.80 -15.80 -8.42
CA LYS A 99 -3.72 -16.87 -7.99
C LYS A 99 -4.57 -16.44 -6.80
N ALA A 100 -3.96 -15.86 -5.77
CA ALA A 100 -4.65 -15.47 -4.53
C ALA A 100 -5.71 -14.38 -4.78
N LEU A 101 -5.41 -13.40 -5.64
CA LEU A 101 -6.36 -12.36 -6.03
C LEU A 101 -7.51 -12.90 -6.90
N ARG A 102 -7.21 -13.79 -7.86
CA ARG A 102 -8.25 -14.45 -8.68
C ARG A 102 -9.25 -15.26 -7.85
N LYS A 103 -8.78 -15.98 -6.81
CA LYS A 103 -9.67 -16.69 -5.85
C LYS A 103 -10.67 -15.75 -5.16
N ARG A 104 -10.32 -14.47 -5.04
CA ARG A 104 -11.13 -13.42 -4.40
C ARG A 104 -11.97 -12.62 -5.41
N GLY A 105 -11.99 -13.01 -6.68
CA GLY A 105 -12.71 -12.30 -7.74
C GLY A 105 -12.10 -10.95 -8.12
N ILE A 106 -10.82 -10.72 -7.77
CA ILE A 106 -10.09 -9.51 -8.13
C ILE A 106 -9.32 -9.80 -9.43
N GLU A 107 -9.71 -9.09 -10.49
CA GLU A 107 -9.04 -9.13 -11.80
C GLU A 107 -7.74 -8.30 -11.77
N ILE A 108 -6.72 -8.75 -12.49
CA ILE A 108 -5.34 -8.23 -12.44
C ILE A 108 -4.76 -8.22 -13.84
#